data_AF-A0AA90ULU8-F1
#
_entry.id   AF-A0AA90ULU8-F1
#
_cell.length_a   1.000
_cell.length_b   1.000
_cell.length_c   1.000
_cell.angle_alpha   90.00
_cell.angle_beta   90.00
_cell.angle_gamma   90.00
#
_symmetry.space_group_name_H-M   'P 1'
#
loop_
_entity.id
_entity.type
_entity.pdbx_description
1 polymer ?
#
loop_
_entity_poly.entity_id
_entity_poly.type
_entity_poly.pdbx_seq_one_letter_code
_entity_poly.pdbx_strand_id
1 'polypeptide(L)'
;MKLRNKKLANPFIYQGYESPEYFCDREAETKTLISHLKNGRNVTLISPRRLGKTGLIKNTFYHLEKDEKDSACLYLDIFATKNLHDFVEQFGVMVINDIVRKNTSFIEKTIAFFSALRPVLSMDPLTGEPSVSITVEPTQEEITIRSIFNYLNESGKEVYIAIDEFQQIAEYPEKGTEALLRSYIQFAQHVHFIFSGSKHHLMAEIFGSPKHPFYQSTEMMGLKPLRNDVYYEFCQNFFKQKGGNLSKETFDYIYLQFEGHTWYIQCIMNRLYETETQVDSIKQVNPAILSVLEGREPQFENMVQFFTENQFSLLKAIAKDSIVAQPTSGKFIKEHKLSGASSVKAALKILEDKELVYRTNEGYVIYDRFMDLWLKRI
;
A
#
# COMPACT_ATOMS: atom_id res chain seq x y z
N MET A 1 16.93 -9.04 -8.91
CA MET A 1 17.66 -8.07 -9.74
C MET A 1 18.35 -7.04 -8.85
N LYS A 2 19.69 -7.11 -8.67
CA LYS A 2 20.44 -5.99 -8.09
C LYS A 2 20.37 -4.85 -9.10
N LEU A 3 19.53 -3.85 -8.86
CA LEU A 3 19.46 -2.65 -9.70
C LEU A 3 20.89 -2.06 -9.75
N ARG A 4 21.53 -2.16 -10.91
CA ARG A 4 22.77 -1.44 -11.21
C ARG A 4 22.52 0.03 -10.88
N ASN A 5 23.50 0.71 -10.28
CA ASN A 5 23.51 2.15 -9.96
C ASN A 5 23.28 3.06 -11.20
N LYS A 6 22.12 2.97 -11.83
CA LYS A 6 21.71 3.85 -12.91
C LYS A 6 20.91 4.97 -12.27
N LYS A 7 21.46 6.18 -12.32
CA LYS A 7 20.74 7.38 -11.90
C LYS A 7 19.46 7.48 -12.73
N LEU A 8 18.33 7.66 -12.06
CA LEU A 8 17.04 7.79 -12.73
C LEU A 8 16.99 9.10 -13.51
N ALA A 9 16.35 9.07 -14.68
CA ALA A 9 16.12 10.30 -15.45
C ALA A 9 15.20 11.26 -14.69
N ASN A 10 14.20 10.72 -14.00
CA ASN A 10 13.33 11.46 -13.09
C ASN A 10 13.43 10.85 -11.69
N PRO A 11 13.88 11.60 -10.67
CA PRO A 11 14.06 11.10 -9.32
C PRO A 11 12.75 11.02 -8.52
N PHE A 12 11.67 11.61 -9.02
CA PHE A 12 10.37 11.60 -8.35
C PHE A 12 9.56 10.38 -8.76
N ILE A 13 9.66 9.33 -7.95
CA ILE A 13 9.04 8.04 -8.23
C ILE A 13 7.66 8.01 -7.55
N TYR A 14 6.61 7.84 -8.34
CA TYR A 14 5.25 7.63 -7.84
C TYR A 14 4.71 6.20 -8.13
N GLN A 15 5.54 5.32 -8.68
CA GLN A 15 5.24 3.90 -8.86
C GLN A 15 6.41 3.04 -8.35
N GLY A 16 6.15 2.19 -7.37
CA GLY A 16 7.16 1.29 -6.82
C GLY A 16 8.15 1.95 -5.86
N TYR A 17 9.32 1.32 -5.72
CA TYR A 17 10.44 1.73 -4.86
C TYR A 17 11.73 1.30 -5.56
N GLU A 18 12.73 2.18 -5.57
CA GLU A 18 14.02 1.93 -6.24
C GLU A 18 15.17 1.81 -5.24
N SER A 19 15.37 2.82 -4.39
CA SER A 19 16.43 2.83 -3.38
C SER A 19 16.14 3.87 -2.29
N PRO A 20 16.91 3.86 -1.18
CA PRO A 20 16.77 4.89 -0.14
C PRO A 20 17.06 6.30 -0.64
N GLU A 21 17.84 6.46 -1.72
CA GLU A 21 18.15 7.76 -2.32
C GLU A 21 16.89 8.50 -2.80
N TYR A 22 15.91 7.75 -3.31
CA TYR A 22 14.65 8.29 -3.86
C TYR A 22 13.48 8.14 -2.88
N PHE A 23 13.74 7.75 -1.63
CA PHE A 23 12.73 7.58 -0.60
C PHE A 23 12.86 8.70 0.45
N CYS A 24 11.93 9.64 0.42
CA CYS A 24 11.97 10.81 1.28
C CYS A 24 11.68 10.47 2.75
N ASP A 25 12.60 10.85 3.63
CA ASP A 25 12.45 10.79 5.09
C ASP A 25 12.12 9.37 5.60
N ARG A 26 11.28 9.24 6.64
CA ARG A 26 10.90 7.97 7.28
C ARG A 26 12.05 7.26 7.97
N GLU A 27 13.09 7.99 8.37
CA GLU A 27 14.22 7.38 9.09
C GLU A 27 13.80 6.84 10.45
N ALA A 28 13.00 7.60 11.20
CA ALA A 28 12.51 7.19 12.51
C ALA A 28 11.58 5.97 12.39
N GLU A 29 10.67 6.00 11.42
CA GLU A 29 9.77 4.89 11.10
C GLU A 29 10.53 3.64 10.68
N THR A 30 11.53 3.78 9.80
CA THR A 30 12.37 2.66 9.34
C THR A 30 13.15 2.06 10.51
N LYS A 31 13.80 2.90 11.33
CA LYS A 31 14.53 2.45 12.54
C LYS A 31 13.62 1.73 13.52
N THR A 32 12.41 2.24 13.72
CA THR A 32 11.40 1.65 14.62
C THR A 32 10.94 0.29 14.10
N LEU A 33 10.62 0.20 12.81
CA LEU A 33 10.18 -1.03 12.17
C LEU A 33 11.28 -2.11 12.21
N ILE A 34 12.52 -1.75 11.87
CA ILE A 34 13.68 -2.65 12.01
C ILE A 34 13.85 -3.10 13.46
N SER A 35 13.76 -2.18 14.42
CA SER A 35 13.91 -2.48 15.85
C SER A 35 12.84 -3.47 16.34
N HIS A 36 11.58 -3.28 15.97
CA HIS A 36 10.51 -4.21 16.34
C HIS A 36 10.80 -5.62 15.80
N LEU A 37 11.11 -5.72 14.51
CA LEU A 37 11.36 -7.00 13.84
C LEU A 37 12.57 -7.73 14.45
N LYS A 38 13.70 -7.04 14.63
CA LYS A 38 14.91 -7.63 15.23
C LYS A 38 14.74 -8.04 16.70
N ASN A 39 13.74 -7.48 17.39
CA ASN A 39 13.40 -7.86 18.76
C ASN A 39 12.26 -8.88 18.83
N GLY A 40 11.98 -9.59 17.73
CA GLY A 40 11.00 -10.67 17.69
C GLY A 40 9.54 -10.22 17.68
N ARG A 41 9.27 -8.95 17.40
CA ARG A 41 7.90 -8.41 17.39
C ARG A 41 7.36 -8.38 15.96
N ASN A 42 6.13 -8.86 15.81
CA ASN A 42 5.34 -8.63 14.61
C ASN A 42 4.77 -7.20 14.65
N VAL A 43 4.63 -6.58 13.48
CA VAL A 43 4.17 -5.19 13.35
C VAL A 43 2.93 -5.13 12.48
N THR A 44 1.98 -4.30 12.89
CA THR A 44 0.83 -3.91 12.09
C THR A 44 1.01 -2.48 11.63
N LEU A 45 1.16 -2.27 10.31
CA LEU A 45 1.38 -0.98 9.67
C LEU A 45 0.09 -0.47 9.01
N ILE A 46 -0.61 0.45 9.67
CA ILE A 46 -1.91 0.95 9.22
C ILE A 46 -1.82 2.43 8.92
N SER A 47 -2.22 2.83 7.71
CA SER A 47 -2.29 4.23 7.32
C SER A 47 -3.19 4.37 6.08
N PRO A 48 -3.76 5.56 5.83
CA PRO A 48 -4.41 5.88 4.54
C PRO A 48 -3.55 5.45 3.33
N ARG A 49 -4.18 5.19 2.17
CA ARG A 49 -3.42 4.93 0.92
C ARG A 49 -2.60 6.16 0.60
N ARG A 50 -1.58 5.94 -0.25
CA ARG A 50 -0.80 7.01 -0.86
C ARG A 50 0.11 7.79 0.12
N LEU A 51 0.32 7.28 1.35
CA LEU A 51 1.28 7.80 2.36
C LEU A 51 2.64 7.08 2.39
N GLY A 52 2.83 6.04 1.57
CA GLY A 52 4.14 5.39 1.39
C GLY A 52 4.41 4.13 2.23
N LYS A 53 3.37 3.43 2.72
CA LYS A 53 3.52 2.17 3.48
C LYS A 53 4.39 1.13 2.76
N THR A 54 4.06 0.80 1.52
CA THR A 54 4.82 -0.16 0.71
C THR A 54 6.27 0.30 0.48
N GLY A 55 6.48 1.62 0.30
CA GLY A 55 7.82 2.20 0.21
C GLY A 55 8.63 2.02 1.50
N LEU A 56 8.01 2.26 2.66
CA LEU A 56 8.63 2.04 3.98
C LEU A 56 9.02 0.57 4.20
N ILE A 57 8.14 -0.37 3.84
CA ILE A 57 8.41 -1.81 3.95
C ILE A 57 9.63 -2.17 3.08
N LYS A 58 9.63 -1.76 1.82
CA LYS A 58 10.74 -2.05 0.89
C LYS A 58 12.04 -1.38 1.32
N ASN A 59 11.98 -0.17 1.87
CA ASN A 59 13.14 0.52 2.44
C ASN A 59 13.69 -0.22 3.66
N THR A 60 12.80 -0.71 4.53
CA THR A 60 13.17 -1.52 5.70
C THR A 60 13.83 -2.83 5.26
N PHE A 61 13.28 -3.52 4.27
CA PHE A 61 13.88 -4.73 3.69
C PHE A 61 15.25 -4.46 3.07
N TYR A 62 15.41 -3.34 2.36
CA TYR A 62 16.72 -2.93 1.83
C TYR A 62 17.79 -2.82 2.94
N HIS A 63 17.44 -2.24 4.09
CA HIS A 63 18.35 -2.12 5.21
C HIS A 63 18.61 -3.46 5.92
N LEU A 64 17.56 -4.28 6.12
CA LEU A 64 17.69 -5.62 6.71
C LEU A 64 18.59 -6.53 5.86
N GLU A 65 18.40 -6.58 4.54
CA GLU A 65 19.24 -7.37 3.63
C GLU A 65 20.69 -6.90 3.60
N LYS A 66 20.93 -5.60 3.83
CA LYS A 66 22.28 -5.03 3.90
C LYS A 66 22.98 -5.39 5.21
N ASP A 67 22.25 -5.33 6.32
CA ASP A 67 22.78 -5.57 7.67
C ASP A 67 22.92 -7.07 7.98
N GLU A 68 22.02 -7.90 7.45
CA GLU A 68 21.91 -9.35 7.72
C GLU A 68 21.86 -10.13 6.41
N LYS A 69 23.04 -10.45 5.87
CA LYS A 69 23.19 -11.08 4.54
C LYS A 69 22.49 -12.44 4.40
N ASP A 70 22.28 -13.15 5.50
CA ASP A 70 21.65 -14.47 5.51
C ASP A 70 20.14 -14.43 5.81
N SER A 71 19.57 -13.24 6.05
CA SER A 71 18.14 -13.06 6.24
C SER A 71 17.36 -13.18 4.92
N ALA A 72 16.06 -13.47 5.02
CA ALA A 72 15.14 -13.45 3.89
C ALA A 72 14.07 -12.37 4.10
N CYS A 73 13.96 -11.44 3.16
CA CYS A 73 12.90 -10.43 3.14
C CYS A 73 11.89 -10.76 2.03
N LEU A 74 10.66 -11.08 2.40
CA LEU A 74 9.61 -11.52 1.50
C LEU A 74 8.43 -10.55 1.54
N TYR A 75 7.91 -10.19 0.36
CA TYR A 75 6.78 -9.28 0.22
C TYR A 75 5.64 -9.98 -0.52
N LEU A 76 4.48 -10.07 0.13
CA LEU A 76 3.25 -10.66 -0.39
C LEU A 76 2.17 -9.58 -0.41
N ASP A 77 1.60 -9.29 -1.59
CA ASP A 77 0.39 -8.47 -1.71
C ASP A 77 -0.78 -9.39 -1.98
N ILE A 78 -1.74 -9.43 -1.05
CA ILE A 78 -2.86 -10.37 -1.13
C ILE A 78 -4.13 -9.72 -1.70
N PHE A 79 -4.09 -8.47 -2.19
CA PHE A 79 -5.30 -7.76 -2.62
C PHE A 79 -6.12 -8.52 -3.68
N ALA A 80 -5.47 -9.28 -4.56
CA ALA A 80 -6.13 -10.02 -5.63
C ALA A 80 -6.72 -11.38 -5.21
N THR A 81 -6.41 -11.85 -3.99
CA THR A 81 -6.87 -13.14 -3.48
C THR A 81 -8.34 -13.08 -3.07
N LYS A 82 -9.08 -14.17 -3.32
CA LYS A 82 -10.52 -14.24 -3.06
C LYS A 82 -10.90 -15.23 -1.98
N ASN A 83 -9.98 -16.12 -1.62
CA ASN A 83 -10.20 -17.23 -0.70
C ASN A 83 -8.87 -17.72 -0.11
N LEU A 84 -8.94 -18.66 0.84
CA LEU A 84 -7.77 -19.25 1.47
C LEU A 84 -6.85 -19.99 0.48
N HIS A 85 -7.41 -20.64 -0.54
CA HIS A 85 -6.63 -21.35 -1.55
C HIS A 85 -5.72 -20.39 -2.33
N ASP A 86 -6.25 -19.28 -2.84
CA ASP A 86 -5.51 -18.24 -3.56
C ASP A 86 -4.37 -17.69 -2.67
N PHE A 87 -4.64 -17.45 -1.39
CA PHE A 87 -3.64 -16.99 -0.42
C PHE A 87 -2.50 -18.00 -0.27
N VAL A 88 -2.84 -19.27 -0.03
CA VAL A 88 -1.85 -20.33 0.20
C VAL A 88 -1.01 -20.57 -1.04
N GLU A 89 -1.62 -20.52 -2.23
CA GLU A 89 -0.90 -20.61 -3.50
C GLU A 89 0.10 -19.46 -3.66
N GLN A 90 -0.34 -18.21 -3.52
CA GLN A 90 0.55 -17.05 -3.66
C GLN A 90 1.65 -17.03 -2.60
N PHE A 91 1.33 -17.37 -1.36
CA PHE A 91 2.29 -17.43 -0.27
C PHE A 91 3.33 -18.54 -0.50
N GLY A 92 2.89 -19.72 -0.93
CA GLY A 92 3.77 -20.83 -1.31
C GLY A 92 4.69 -20.46 -2.47
N VAL A 93 4.17 -19.85 -3.53
CA VAL A 93 4.96 -19.43 -4.70
C VAL A 93 6.04 -18.44 -4.30
N MET A 94 5.69 -17.45 -3.47
CA MET A 94 6.66 -16.47 -2.97
C MET A 94 7.78 -17.14 -2.18
N VAL A 95 7.45 -18.02 -1.23
CA VAL A 95 8.43 -18.72 -0.40
C VAL A 95 9.32 -19.60 -1.27
N ILE A 96 8.76 -20.41 -2.18
CA ILE A 96 9.55 -21.29 -3.05
C ILE A 96 10.49 -20.49 -3.98
N ASN A 97 10.02 -19.39 -4.56
CA ASN A 97 10.84 -18.57 -5.45
C ASN A 97 12.04 -17.95 -4.74
N ASP A 98 11.92 -17.51 -3.49
CA ASP A 98 13.07 -17.01 -2.72
C ASP A 98 14.12 -18.10 -2.50
N ILE A 99 13.68 -19.33 -2.22
CA ILE A 99 14.57 -20.48 -2.01
C ILE A 99 15.33 -20.82 -3.29
N VAL A 100 14.60 -21.01 -4.38
CA VAL A 100 15.16 -21.42 -5.69
C VAL A 100 16.15 -20.39 -6.19
N ARG A 101 15.85 -19.10 -6.03
CA ARG A 101 16.71 -18.00 -6.45
C ARG A 101 18.02 -17.91 -5.64
N LYS A 102 18.01 -18.30 -4.37
CA LYS A 102 19.20 -18.21 -3.48
C LYS A 102 20.06 -19.47 -3.47
N ASN A 103 19.50 -20.65 -3.74
CA ASN A 103 20.24 -21.91 -3.72
C ASN A 103 19.63 -22.95 -4.67
N THR A 104 20.18 -23.07 -5.89
CA THR A 104 19.80 -24.09 -6.87
C THR A 104 20.00 -25.52 -6.38
N SER A 105 20.92 -25.74 -5.43
CA SER A 105 21.18 -27.05 -4.81
C SER A 105 20.14 -27.48 -3.76
N PHE A 106 19.25 -26.58 -3.31
CA PHE A 106 18.21 -26.89 -2.34
C PHE A 106 16.87 -27.28 -2.95
N ILE A 107 16.75 -27.23 -4.28
CA ILE A 107 15.51 -27.53 -5.01
C ILE A 107 14.96 -28.92 -4.62
N GLU A 108 15.80 -29.94 -4.47
CA GLU A 108 15.37 -31.29 -4.09
C GLU A 108 14.75 -31.35 -2.68
N LYS A 109 15.33 -30.64 -1.69
CA LYS A 109 14.76 -30.53 -0.35
C LYS A 109 13.47 -29.71 -0.35
N THR A 110 13.43 -28.63 -1.13
CA THR A 110 12.23 -27.79 -1.30
C THR A 110 11.09 -28.57 -1.93
N ILE A 111 11.34 -29.36 -2.98
CA ILE A 111 10.34 -30.25 -3.59
C ILE A 111 9.84 -31.29 -2.59
N ALA A 112 10.73 -31.83 -1.71
CA ALA A 112 10.33 -32.77 -0.67
C ALA A 112 9.45 -32.13 0.41
N PHE A 113 9.76 -30.90 0.86
CA PHE A 113 8.93 -30.15 1.82
C PHE A 113 7.57 -29.74 1.24
N PHE A 114 7.53 -29.51 -0.08
CA PHE A 114 6.36 -29.03 -0.80
C PHE A 114 5.77 -30.09 -1.73
N SER A 115 5.86 -31.37 -1.37
CA SER A 115 5.32 -32.45 -2.20
C SER A 115 3.82 -32.31 -2.47
N ALA A 116 3.08 -31.69 -1.53
CA ALA A 116 1.67 -31.35 -1.68
C ALA A 116 1.40 -30.24 -2.72
N LEU A 117 2.39 -29.41 -3.02
CA LEU A 117 2.29 -28.26 -3.92
C LEU A 117 2.61 -28.58 -5.39
N ARG A 118 3.08 -29.80 -5.70
CA ARG A 118 3.53 -30.22 -7.04
C ARG A 118 4.23 -29.08 -7.82
N PRO A 119 5.36 -28.54 -7.32
CA PRO A 119 6.04 -27.45 -8.00
C PRO A 119 6.47 -27.86 -9.41
N VAL A 120 6.06 -27.08 -10.41
CA VAL A 120 6.50 -27.19 -11.80
C VAL A 120 7.62 -26.18 -12.00
N LEU A 121 8.84 -26.70 -12.21
CA LEU A 121 10.00 -25.89 -12.58
C LEU A 121 9.91 -25.54 -14.07
N SER A 122 9.97 -24.26 -14.37
CA SER A 122 10.14 -23.72 -15.72
C SER A 122 11.38 -22.83 -15.77
N MET A 123 11.86 -22.53 -16.97
CA MET A 123 12.85 -21.48 -17.17
C MET A 123 12.18 -20.36 -17.96
N ASP A 124 12.34 -19.13 -17.48
CA ASP A 124 11.89 -17.97 -18.22
C ASP A 124 12.70 -17.89 -19.53
N PRO A 125 12.04 -17.96 -20.70
CA PRO A 125 12.72 -18.02 -21.99
C PRO A 125 13.44 -16.71 -22.37
N LEU A 126 13.14 -15.59 -21.70
CA LEU A 126 13.76 -14.28 -21.93
C LEU A 126 14.93 -14.03 -20.98
N THR A 127 14.81 -14.42 -19.71
CA THR A 127 15.84 -14.13 -18.69
C THR A 127 16.78 -15.30 -18.42
N GLY A 128 16.39 -16.53 -18.77
CA GLY A 128 17.11 -17.75 -18.43
C GLY A 128 17.10 -18.07 -16.94
N GLU A 129 16.35 -17.31 -16.12
CA GLU A 129 16.21 -17.59 -14.69
C GLU A 129 15.21 -18.74 -14.48
N PRO A 130 15.51 -19.69 -13.57
CA PRO A 130 14.55 -20.72 -13.19
C PRO A 130 13.36 -20.07 -12.45
N SER A 131 12.15 -20.33 -12.93
CA SER A 131 10.89 -19.92 -12.32
C SER A 131 10.12 -21.13 -11.84
N VAL A 132 9.49 -21.04 -10.66
CA VAL A 132 8.65 -22.12 -10.16
C VAL A 132 7.20 -21.69 -10.19
N SER A 133 6.37 -22.43 -10.91
CA SER A 133 4.92 -22.35 -10.79
C SER A 133 4.45 -23.49 -9.89
N ILE A 134 3.62 -23.18 -8.92
CA ILE A 134 3.02 -24.16 -8.02
C ILE A 134 1.62 -24.45 -8.52
N THR A 135 1.14 -25.68 -8.34
CA THR A 135 -0.27 -26.00 -8.50
C THR A 135 -0.76 -26.63 -7.21
N VAL A 136 -1.48 -25.85 -6.40
CA VAL A 136 -2.08 -26.37 -5.17
C VAL A 136 -3.35 -27.14 -5.55
N GLU A 137 -3.39 -28.43 -5.26
CA GLU A 137 -4.64 -29.18 -5.38
C GLU A 137 -5.67 -28.58 -4.39
N PRO A 138 -6.87 -28.18 -4.86
CA PRO A 138 -7.95 -27.74 -3.98
C PRO A 138 -8.22 -28.84 -2.94
N THR A 139 -8.46 -28.48 -1.67
CA THR A 139 -8.62 -29.36 -0.47
C THR A 139 -7.36 -29.67 0.35
N GLN A 140 -6.18 -29.21 -0.05
CA GLN A 140 -4.93 -29.40 0.71
C GLN A 140 -4.38 -28.10 1.31
N GLU A 141 -5.20 -27.05 1.45
CA GLU A 141 -4.77 -25.71 1.86
C GLU A 141 -4.16 -25.71 3.27
N GLU A 142 -4.80 -26.37 4.25
CA GLU A 142 -4.30 -26.45 5.64
C GLU A 142 -2.98 -27.23 5.76
N ILE A 143 -2.84 -28.31 4.99
CA ILE A 143 -1.61 -29.11 4.97
C ILE A 143 -0.48 -28.32 4.32
N THR A 144 -0.81 -27.60 3.25
CA THR A 144 0.14 -26.77 2.51
C THR A 144 0.63 -25.61 3.35
N ILE A 145 -0.27 -24.85 3.98
CA ILE A 145 0.12 -23.71 4.81
C ILE A 145 0.98 -24.17 5.99
N ARG A 146 0.63 -25.30 6.61
CA ARG A 146 1.46 -25.92 7.65
C ARG A 146 2.87 -26.23 7.14
N SER A 147 2.97 -26.80 5.94
CA SER A 147 4.26 -27.14 5.32
C SER A 147 5.10 -25.90 5.05
N ILE A 148 4.48 -24.80 4.59
CA ILE A 148 5.14 -23.50 4.42
C ILE A 148 5.69 -23.00 5.76
N PHE A 149 4.88 -22.96 6.82
CA PHE A 149 5.34 -22.46 8.12
C PHE A 149 6.40 -23.35 8.77
N ASN A 150 6.28 -24.68 8.65
CA ASN A 150 7.31 -25.61 9.12
C ASN A 150 8.65 -25.34 8.41
N TYR A 151 8.61 -25.18 7.08
CA TYR A 151 9.80 -24.87 6.30
C TYR A 151 10.45 -23.56 6.75
N LEU A 152 9.65 -22.49 6.91
CA LEU A 152 10.17 -21.19 7.33
C LEU A 152 10.85 -21.27 8.71
N ASN A 153 10.26 -22.00 9.66
CA ASN A 153 10.80 -22.20 10.99
C ASN A 153 12.07 -23.08 11.01
N GLU A 154 12.14 -24.09 10.15
CA GLU A 154 13.29 -25.02 10.06
C GLU A 154 14.41 -24.51 9.13
N SER A 155 14.21 -23.36 8.48
CA SER A 155 15.16 -22.79 7.51
C SER A 155 16.51 -22.40 8.12
N GLY A 156 16.57 -22.20 9.44
CA GLY A 156 17.76 -21.75 10.17
C GLY A 156 18.15 -20.30 9.87
N LYS A 157 17.24 -19.51 9.29
CA LYS A 157 17.44 -18.11 8.90
C LYS A 157 16.40 -17.22 9.54
N GLU A 158 16.76 -15.97 9.77
CA GLU A 158 15.78 -14.92 10.07
C GLU A 158 14.98 -14.57 8.81
N VAL A 159 13.65 -14.63 8.92
CA VAL A 159 12.73 -14.37 7.81
C VAL A 159 11.79 -13.23 8.17
N TYR A 160 11.82 -12.18 7.36
CA TYR A 160 10.92 -11.02 7.46
C TYR A 160 9.88 -11.09 6.35
N ILE A 161 8.60 -11.17 6.70
CA ILE A 161 7.50 -11.31 5.73
C ILE A 161 6.55 -10.13 5.88
N ALA A 162 6.42 -9.34 4.81
CA ALA A 162 5.37 -8.34 4.71
C ALA A 162 4.16 -8.92 3.97
N ILE A 163 2.99 -8.83 4.59
CA ILE A 163 1.70 -9.15 3.95
C ILE A 163 0.94 -7.84 3.80
N ASP A 164 0.91 -7.29 2.59
CA ASP A 164 0.20 -6.06 2.26
C ASP A 164 -1.27 -6.33 1.90
N GLU A 165 -2.12 -5.34 2.18
CA GLU A 165 -3.58 -5.44 2.16
C GLU A 165 -4.13 -6.61 2.99
N PHE A 166 -3.54 -6.84 4.18
CA PHE A 166 -3.85 -7.97 5.06
C PHE A 166 -5.34 -8.10 5.43
N GLN A 167 -6.08 -6.98 5.50
CA GLN A 167 -7.51 -7.04 5.79
C GLN A 167 -8.32 -7.85 4.75
N GLN A 168 -7.75 -8.15 3.58
CA GLN A 168 -8.39 -8.96 2.55
C GLN A 168 -8.82 -10.34 3.07
N ILE A 169 -8.12 -10.91 4.05
CA ILE A 169 -8.46 -12.22 4.63
C ILE A 169 -9.83 -12.24 5.31
N ALA A 170 -10.34 -11.07 5.74
CA ALA A 170 -11.66 -10.95 6.36
C ALA A 170 -12.79 -11.02 5.33
N GLU A 171 -12.48 -10.87 4.03
CA GLU A 171 -13.43 -10.95 2.93
C GLU A 171 -13.53 -12.36 2.33
N TYR A 172 -12.67 -13.29 2.78
CA TYR A 172 -12.69 -14.67 2.30
C TYR A 172 -13.95 -15.42 2.74
N PRO A 173 -14.48 -16.34 1.90
CA PRO A 173 -15.64 -17.13 2.24
C PRO A 173 -15.37 -18.15 3.37
N GLU A 174 -14.12 -18.57 3.56
CA GLU A 174 -13.73 -19.51 4.62
C GLU A 174 -13.87 -18.89 6.01
N LYS A 175 -14.51 -19.63 6.92
CA LYS A 175 -14.58 -19.24 8.34
C LYS A 175 -13.29 -19.63 9.05
N GLY A 176 -12.76 -18.71 9.85
CA GLY A 176 -11.62 -18.99 10.73
C GLY A 176 -10.24 -18.81 10.10
N THR A 177 -10.14 -18.23 8.90
CA THR A 177 -8.85 -17.87 8.26
C THR A 177 -7.93 -17.10 9.21
N GLU A 178 -8.45 -16.09 9.91
CA GLU A 178 -7.68 -15.34 10.91
C GLU A 178 -7.11 -16.25 12.01
N ALA A 179 -7.93 -17.18 12.53
CA ALA A 179 -7.53 -18.08 13.60
C ALA A 179 -6.48 -19.10 13.14
N LEU A 180 -6.65 -19.63 11.92
CA LEU A 180 -5.70 -20.53 11.28
C LEU A 180 -4.33 -19.85 11.15
N LEU A 181 -4.27 -18.68 10.52
CA LEU A 181 -3.04 -17.91 10.35
C LEU A 181 -2.39 -17.59 11.69
N ARG A 182 -3.19 -17.10 12.65
CA ARG A 182 -2.71 -16.78 14.00
C ARG A 182 -2.05 -17.98 14.68
N SER A 183 -2.64 -19.16 14.54
CA SER A 183 -2.13 -20.39 15.15
C SER A 183 -0.72 -20.77 14.68
N TYR A 184 -0.34 -20.43 13.45
CA TYR A 184 1.02 -20.65 12.93
C TYR A 184 1.96 -19.50 13.28
N ILE A 185 1.52 -18.25 13.07
CA ILE A 185 2.34 -17.04 13.27
C ILE A 185 2.82 -16.93 14.72
N GLN A 186 2.01 -17.33 15.70
CA GLN A 186 2.38 -17.19 17.12
C GLN A 186 3.55 -18.10 17.57
N PHE A 187 3.82 -19.18 16.82
CA PHE A 187 4.91 -20.11 17.13
C PHE A 187 6.10 -19.94 16.19
N ALA A 188 6.06 -18.97 15.29
CA ALA A 188 7.13 -18.73 14.34
C ALA A 188 8.25 -17.90 15.00
N GLN A 189 9.29 -18.59 15.50
CA GLN A 189 10.33 -17.95 16.32
C GLN A 189 11.33 -17.11 15.52
N HIS A 190 11.62 -17.53 14.29
CA HIS A 190 12.57 -16.88 13.37
C HIS A 190 11.87 -16.24 12.16
N VAL A 191 10.55 -16.05 12.26
CA VAL A 191 9.74 -15.46 11.20
C VAL A 191 8.96 -14.28 11.78
N HIS A 192 9.22 -13.10 11.25
CA HIS A 192 8.65 -11.85 11.74
C HIS A 192 7.81 -11.19 10.66
N PHE A 193 6.60 -10.79 11.04
CA PHE A 193 5.58 -10.35 10.12
C PHE A 193 5.35 -8.84 10.19
N ILE A 194 5.17 -8.22 9.02
CA ILE A 194 4.62 -6.88 8.85
C ILE A 194 3.26 -7.03 8.18
N PHE A 195 2.17 -6.80 8.91
CA PHE A 195 0.82 -6.76 8.34
C PHE A 195 0.49 -5.33 7.94
N SER A 196 0.40 -5.06 6.65
CA SER A 196 0.09 -3.74 6.12
C SER A 196 -1.32 -3.70 5.56
N GLY A 197 -2.00 -2.57 5.72
CA GLY A 197 -3.35 -2.39 5.20
C GLY A 197 -3.76 -0.94 5.10
N SER A 198 -4.58 -0.64 4.10
CA SER A 198 -5.10 0.71 3.87
C SER A 198 -6.47 0.98 4.49
N LYS A 199 -7.29 -0.06 4.69
CA LYS A 199 -8.59 0.03 5.35
C LYS A 199 -8.41 0.12 6.87
N HIS A 200 -8.17 1.34 7.36
CA HIS A 200 -7.84 1.59 8.77
C HIS A 200 -8.82 0.96 9.76
N HIS A 201 -10.13 1.05 9.49
CA HIS A 201 -11.15 0.48 10.37
C HIS A 201 -11.07 -1.04 10.47
N LEU A 202 -10.94 -1.76 9.34
CA LEU A 202 -10.84 -3.23 9.34
C LEU A 202 -9.54 -3.70 9.99
N MET A 203 -8.41 -3.06 9.66
CA MET A 203 -7.14 -3.41 10.29
C MET A 203 -7.17 -3.13 11.81
N ALA A 204 -7.73 -2.00 12.23
CA ALA A 204 -7.89 -1.70 13.66
C ALA A 204 -8.83 -2.68 14.37
N GLU A 205 -9.84 -3.21 13.67
CA GLU A 205 -10.73 -4.24 14.19
C GLU A 205 -10.01 -5.59 14.37
N ILE A 206 -9.32 -6.08 13.33
CA ILE A 206 -8.58 -7.36 13.35
C ILE A 206 -7.55 -7.41 14.50
N PHE A 207 -6.80 -6.33 14.73
CA PHE A 207 -5.70 -6.31 15.71
C PHE A 207 -6.08 -5.67 17.06
N GLY A 208 -7.15 -4.87 17.11
CA GLY A 208 -7.53 -4.08 18.28
C GLY A 208 -8.80 -4.54 19.01
N SER A 209 -9.56 -5.50 18.47
CA SER A 209 -10.79 -6.02 19.07
C SER A 209 -10.60 -7.39 19.71
N PRO A 210 -11.01 -7.63 20.97
CA PRO A 210 -10.96 -8.95 21.62
C PRO A 210 -11.75 -10.06 20.90
N LYS A 211 -12.58 -9.70 19.92
CA LYS A 211 -13.35 -10.66 19.12
C LYS A 211 -12.51 -11.36 18.05
N HIS A 212 -11.34 -10.80 17.71
CA HIS A 212 -10.51 -11.30 16.62
C HIS A 212 -9.29 -12.08 17.14
N PRO A 213 -8.88 -13.16 16.47
CA PRO A 213 -7.70 -13.95 16.86
C PRO A 213 -6.39 -13.16 16.94
N PHE A 214 -6.24 -12.10 16.14
CA PHE A 214 -5.06 -11.25 16.11
C PHE A 214 -5.04 -10.15 17.19
N TYR A 215 -6.02 -10.12 18.10
CA TYR A 215 -6.09 -9.15 19.18
C TYR A 215 -4.77 -9.06 19.98
N GLN A 216 -4.19 -7.86 20.05
CA GLN A 216 -2.94 -7.58 20.78
C GLN A 216 -1.74 -8.46 20.39
N SER A 217 -1.74 -9.02 19.18
CA SER A 217 -0.67 -9.92 18.72
C SER A 217 0.52 -9.21 18.06
N THR A 218 0.44 -7.88 17.86
CA THR A 218 1.41 -7.09 17.10
C THR A 218 1.61 -5.69 17.69
N GLU A 219 2.76 -5.08 17.43
CA GLU A 219 2.98 -3.65 17.67
C GLU A 219 2.30 -2.81 16.58
N MET A 220 1.51 -1.83 16.99
CA MET A 220 0.75 -0.98 16.08
C MET A 220 1.58 0.23 15.65
N MET A 221 1.71 0.43 14.34
CA MET A 221 2.43 1.54 13.75
C MET A 221 1.57 2.21 12.66
N GLY A 222 1.65 3.54 12.58
CA GLY A 222 0.95 4.29 11.54
C GLY A 222 1.77 5.45 11.01
N LEU A 223 1.57 5.76 9.73
CA LEU A 223 2.23 6.84 9.02
C LEU A 223 1.35 8.08 9.03
N LYS A 224 1.97 9.19 9.42
CA LYS A 224 1.43 10.54 9.22
C LYS A 224 1.98 11.13 7.92
N PRO A 225 1.38 12.19 7.37
CA PRO A 225 2.01 12.99 6.33
C PRO A 225 3.44 13.38 6.73
N LEU A 226 4.36 13.40 5.74
CA LEU A 226 5.74 13.82 5.96
C LEU A 226 5.78 15.29 6.39
N ARG A 227 6.76 15.69 7.19
CA ARG A 227 6.91 17.11 7.50
C ARG A 227 7.17 17.90 6.22
N ASN A 228 6.45 19.01 6.06
CA ASN A 228 6.49 19.85 4.88
C ASN A 228 7.89 20.40 4.57
N ASP A 229 8.65 20.81 5.60
CA ASP A 229 10.03 21.31 5.45
C ASP A 229 11.00 20.22 4.99
N VAL A 230 10.93 19.03 5.58
CA VAL A 230 11.77 17.88 5.20
C VAL A 230 11.48 17.45 3.76
N TYR A 231 10.20 17.39 3.40
CA TYR A 231 9.81 16.98 2.05
C TYR A 231 10.16 18.05 1.00
N TYR A 232 10.09 19.32 1.36
CA TYR A 232 10.59 20.40 0.52
C TYR A 232 12.07 20.25 0.22
N GLU A 233 12.91 20.06 1.25
CA GLU A 233 14.35 19.91 1.07
C GLU A 233 14.69 18.72 0.18
N PHE A 234 14.00 17.59 0.37
CA PHE A 234 14.12 16.43 -0.50
C PHE A 234 13.83 16.77 -1.97
N CYS A 235 12.71 17.43 -2.26
CA CYS A 235 12.37 17.82 -3.62
C CYS A 235 13.34 18.86 -4.20
N GLN A 236 13.67 19.89 -3.43
CA GLN A 236 14.57 20.96 -3.85
C GLN A 236 15.95 20.42 -4.21
N ASN A 237 16.47 19.45 -3.46
CA ASN A 237 17.78 18.85 -3.72
C ASN A 237 17.86 18.24 -5.12
N PHE A 238 16.80 17.61 -5.61
CA PHE A 238 16.78 17.10 -6.98
C PHE A 238 16.74 18.20 -8.04
N PHE A 239 15.95 19.26 -7.85
CA PHE A 239 15.97 20.41 -8.77
C PHE A 239 17.34 21.11 -8.81
N LYS A 240 18.01 21.25 -7.65
CA LYS A 240 19.39 21.74 -7.58
C LYS A 240 20.36 20.86 -8.36
N GLN A 241 20.25 19.54 -8.24
CA GLN A 241 21.07 18.60 -9.02
C GLN A 241 20.81 18.68 -10.53
N LYS A 242 19.59 19.04 -10.95
CA LYS A 242 19.23 19.31 -12.35
C LYS A 242 19.79 20.66 -12.85
N GLY A 243 20.29 21.52 -11.96
CA GLY A 243 20.82 22.84 -12.28
C GLY A 243 19.83 23.99 -12.14
N GLY A 244 18.70 23.78 -11.47
CA GLY A 244 17.76 24.87 -11.15
C GLY A 244 17.30 24.83 -9.70
N ASN A 245 16.06 25.24 -9.44
CA ASN A 245 15.56 25.40 -8.08
C ASN A 245 14.04 25.16 -7.97
N LEU A 246 13.59 24.86 -6.76
CA LEU A 246 12.18 24.80 -6.38
C LEU A 246 11.92 25.85 -5.29
N SER A 247 11.04 26.82 -5.52
CA SER A 247 10.68 27.81 -4.51
C SER A 247 9.85 27.19 -3.39
N LYS A 248 10.06 27.67 -2.17
CA LYS A 248 9.40 27.15 -0.97
C LYS A 248 7.90 27.39 -1.04
N GLU A 249 7.51 28.57 -1.48
CA GLU A 249 6.13 29.00 -1.63
C GLU A 249 5.36 28.11 -2.62
N THR A 250 6.00 27.73 -3.74
CA THR A 250 5.39 26.85 -4.74
C THR A 250 5.24 25.44 -4.22
N PHE A 251 6.24 24.91 -3.50
CA PHE A 251 6.13 23.60 -2.86
C PHE A 251 5.04 23.59 -1.79
N ASP A 252 4.95 24.63 -0.96
CA ASP A 252 3.97 24.72 0.12
C ASP A 252 2.54 24.76 -0.42
N TYR A 253 2.33 25.44 -1.56
CA TYR A 253 1.08 25.37 -2.30
C TYR A 253 0.73 23.93 -2.69
N ILE A 254 1.66 23.19 -3.32
CA ILE A 254 1.44 21.78 -3.69
C ILE A 254 1.17 20.92 -2.46
N TYR A 255 1.97 21.09 -1.41
CA TYR A 255 1.85 20.32 -0.18
C TYR A 255 0.48 20.52 0.47
N LEU A 256 -0.03 21.76 0.53
CA LEU A 256 -1.35 22.07 1.06
C LEU A 256 -2.46 21.47 0.21
N GLN A 257 -2.36 21.58 -1.13
CA GLN A 257 -3.37 21.02 -2.05
C GLN A 257 -3.55 19.50 -1.91
N PHE A 258 -2.46 18.78 -1.60
CA PHE A 258 -2.48 17.32 -1.47
C PHE A 258 -2.33 16.83 -0.04
N GLU A 259 -2.44 17.73 0.95
CA GLU A 259 -2.37 17.44 2.39
C GLU A 259 -1.16 16.56 2.79
N GLY A 260 -0.02 16.75 2.14
CA GLY A 260 1.19 15.97 2.41
C GLY A 260 1.15 14.50 1.99
N HIS A 261 0.13 14.06 1.24
CA HIS A 261 0.08 12.68 0.74
C HIS A 261 1.18 12.44 -0.30
N THR A 262 2.15 11.59 0.07
CA THR A 262 3.41 11.43 -0.66
C THR A 262 3.23 11.10 -2.13
N TRP A 263 2.30 10.21 -2.48
CA TRP A 263 2.13 9.79 -3.87
C TRP A 263 1.64 10.91 -4.79
N TYR A 264 0.73 11.77 -4.33
CA TYR A 264 0.23 12.89 -5.14
C TYR A 264 1.32 13.93 -5.36
N ILE A 265 2.07 14.25 -4.29
CA ILE A 265 3.19 15.18 -4.37
C ILE A 265 4.27 14.62 -5.31
N GLN A 266 4.65 13.33 -5.19
CA GLN A 266 5.57 12.68 -6.12
C GLN A 266 5.07 12.75 -7.58
N CYS A 267 3.77 12.53 -7.81
CA CYS A 267 3.18 12.60 -9.15
C CYS A 267 3.30 14.00 -9.76
N ILE A 268 3.01 15.06 -9.00
CA ILE A 268 3.15 16.44 -9.48
C ILE A 268 4.63 16.83 -9.64
N MET A 269 5.49 16.47 -8.69
CA MET A 269 6.93 16.72 -8.79
C MET A 269 7.53 16.02 -10.00
N ASN A 270 7.08 14.80 -10.30
CA ASN A 270 7.50 14.07 -11.49
C ASN A 270 7.18 14.86 -12.77
N ARG A 271 5.96 15.37 -12.93
CA ARG A 271 5.56 16.20 -14.08
C ARG A 271 6.35 17.49 -14.17
N LEU A 272 6.52 18.19 -13.05
CA LEU A 272 7.29 19.44 -13.01
C LEU A 272 8.77 19.18 -13.34
N TYR A 273 9.35 18.09 -12.84
CA TYR A 273 10.74 17.74 -13.11
C TYR A 273 10.95 17.25 -14.55
N GLU A 274 9.93 16.77 -15.24
CA GLU A 274 10.01 16.43 -16.66
C GLU A 274 10.23 17.68 -17.52
N THR A 275 9.45 18.75 -17.30
CA THR A 275 9.44 19.93 -18.17
C THR A 275 10.26 21.11 -17.66
N GLU A 276 10.38 21.26 -16.35
CA GLU A 276 10.96 22.44 -15.72
C GLU A 276 12.35 22.16 -15.14
N THR A 277 13.25 23.13 -15.26
CA THR A 277 14.50 23.14 -14.49
C THR A 277 14.38 24.05 -13.26
N GLN A 278 13.61 25.13 -13.38
CA GLN A 278 13.30 26.10 -12.33
C GLN A 278 11.78 26.11 -12.10
N VAL A 279 11.34 25.94 -10.86
CA VAL A 279 9.92 26.00 -10.46
C VAL A 279 9.78 27.05 -9.36
N ASP A 280 9.29 28.23 -9.71
CA ASP A 280 9.17 29.36 -8.77
C ASP A 280 7.76 29.98 -8.72
N SER A 281 6.82 29.45 -9.50
CA SER A 281 5.47 30.00 -9.60
C SER A 281 4.37 28.93 -9.66
N ILE A 282 3.25 29.21 -8.99
CA ILE A 282 2.00 28.42 -9.08
C ILE A 282 1.50 28.31 -10.53
N LYS A 283 1.86 29.26 -11.40
CA LYS A 283 1.52 29.20 -12.84
C LYS A 283 2.12 28.00 -13.56
N GLN A 284 3.22 27.43 -13.05
CA GLN A 284 3.82 26.18 -13.57
C GLN A 284 3.14 24.93 -12.98
N VAL A 285 2.62 25.03 -11.75
CA VAL A 285 1.96 23.92 -11.05
C VAL A 285 0.61 23.57 -11.65
N ASN A 286 -0.21 24.58 -11.97
CA ASN A 286 -1.56 24.35 -12.48
C ASN A 286 -1.59 23.52 -13.77
N PRO A 287 -0.75 23.79 -14.79
CA PRO A 287 -0.65 22.92 -15.97
C PRO A 287 -0.25 21.48 -15.64
N ALA A 288 0.67 21.28 -14.69
CA ALA A 288 1.06 19.93 -14.26
C ALA A 288 -0.11 19.17 -13.61
N ILE A 289 -0.89 19.83 -12.76
CA ILE A 289 -2.12 19.26 -12.17
C ILE A 289 -3.14 18.95 -13.27
N LEU A 290 -3.41 19.90 -14.17
CA LEU A 290 -4.37 19.73 -15.26
C LEU A 290 -4.01 18.56 -16.16
N SER A 291 -2.73 18.42 -16.55
CA SER A 291 -2.25 17.28 -17.34
C SER A 291 -2.51 15.93 -16.65
N VAL A 292 -2.35 15.86 -15.32
CA VAL A 292 -2.67 14.64 -14.56
C VAL A 292 -4.18 14.39 -14.51
N LEU A 293 -4.99 15.43 -14.40
CA LEU A 293 -6.45 15.31 -14.39
C LEU A 293 -6.99 14.89 -15.76
N GLU A 294 -6.52 15.50 -16.85
CA GLU A 294 -6.93 15.18 -18.23
C GLU A 294 -6.63 13.71 -18.56
N GLY A 295 -5.47 13.20 -18.13
CA GLY A 295 -5.13 11.78 -18.31
C GLY A 295 -6.00 10.80 -17.50
N ARG A 296 -6.74 11.28 -16.49
CA ARG A 296 -7.62 10.47 -15.61
C ARG A 296 -9.10 10.72 -15.83
N GLU A 297 -9.46 11.81 -16.48
CA GLU A 297 -10.84 12.22 -16.69
C GLU A 297 -11.70 11.12 -17.34
N PRO A 298 -11.26 10.42 -18.40
CA PRO A 298 -12.04 9.31 -18.96
C PRO A 298 -12.30 8.18 -17.94
N GLN A 299 -11.36 7.92 -17.04
CA GLN A 299 -11.55 6.93 -15.97
C GLN A 299 -12.60 7.40 -14.96
N PHE A 300 -12.56 8.68 -14.57
CA PHE A 300 -13.53 9.24 -13.65
C PHE A 300 -14.93 9.31 -14.27
N GLU A 301 -15.06 9.76 -15.52
CA GLU A 301 -16.32 9.77 -16.26
C GLU A 301 -16.94 8.37 -16.36
N ASN A 302 -16.16 7.37 -16.79
CA ASN A 302 -16.62 5.99 -16.86
C ASN A 302 -17.07 5.47 -15.48
N MET A 303 -16.37 5.82 -14.40
CA MET A 303 -16.74 5.39 -13.06
C MET A 303 -18.07 6.01 -12.60
N VAL A 304 -18.27 7.32 -12.81
CA VAL A 304 -19.47 8.01 -12.32
C VAL A 304 -20.73 7.68 -13.12
N GLN A 305 -20.61 7.15 -14.34
CA GLN A 305 -21.75 6.67 -15.12
C GLN A 305 -22.52 5.54 -14.43
N PHE A 306 -21.88 4.80 -13.52
CA PHE A 306 -22.53 3.74 -12.74
C PHE A 306 -23.21 4.24 -11.45
N PHE A 307 -23.19 5.55 -11.18
CA PHE A 307 -23.84 6.12 -10.01
C PHE A 307 -25.24 6.63 -10.32
N THR A 308 -26.13 6.51 -9.34
CA THR A 308 -27.42 7.20 -9.39
C THR A 308 -27.19 8.70 -9.27
N GLU A 309 -28.16 9.50 -9.75
CA GLU A 309 -28.09 10.97 -9.64
C GLU A 309 -27.86 11.44 -8.20
N ASN A 310 -28.48 10.78 -7.23
CA ASN A 310 -28.32 11.12 -5.82
C ASN A 310 -26.92 10.78 -5.28
N GLN A 311 -26.33 9.64 -5.68
CA GLN A 311 -24.96 9.28 -5.31
C GLN A 311 -23.95 10.27 -5.90
N PHE A 312 -24.09 10.58 -7.19
CA PHE A 312 -23.18 11.51 -7.86
C PHE A 312 -23.33 12.94 -7.34
N SER A 313 -24.56 13.40 -7.08
CA SER A 313 -24.80 14.72 -6.49
C SER A 313 -24.21 14.83 -5.08
N LEU A 314 -24.34 13.79 -4.25
CA LEU A 314 -23.72 13.74 -2.94
C LEU A 314 -22.18 13.79 -3.04
N LEU A 315 -21.59 13.05 -3.97
CA LEU A 315 -20.15 13.04 -4.19
C LEU A 315 -19.64 14.44 -4.59
N LYS A 316 -20.33 15.13 -5.50
CA LYS A 316 -20.00 16.52 -5.86
C LYS A 316 -20.17 17.49 -4.70
N ALA A 317 -21.21 17.32 -3.88
CA ALA A 317 -21.46 18.16 -2.71
C ALA A 317 -20.32 18.05 -1.68
N ILE A 318 -19.87 16.82 -1.39
CA ILE A 318 -18.74 16.58 -0.49
C ILE A 318 -17.45 17.19 -1.04
N ALA A 319 -17.20 17.05 -2.35
CA ALA A 319 -16.04 17.67 -2.99
C ALA A 319 -16.07 19.20 -2.85
N LYS A 320 -17.20 19.85 -3.18
CA LYS A 320 -17.33 21.31 -3.12
C LYS A 320 -17.06 21.88 -1.73
N ASP A 321 -17.56 21.22 -0.70
CA ASP A 321 -17.37 21.67 0.70
C ASP A 321 -16.02 21.19 1.28
N SER A 322 -15.27 20.36 0.55
CA SER A 322 -14.01 19.69 0.92
C SER A 322 -14.13 18.72 2.11
N ILE A 323 -14.86 19.11 3.17
CA ILE A 323 -15.15 18.28 4.33
C ILE A 323 -16.55 18.52 4.89
N VAL A 324 -17.28 17.44 5.14
CA VAL A 324 -18.68 17.50 5.57
C VAL A 324 -18.89 16.71 6.85
N ALA A 325 -19.06 17.41 7.98
CA ALA A 325 -19.28 16.75 9.28
C ALA A 325 -20.63 16.00 9.37
N GLN A 326 -21.69 16.56 8.76
CA GLN A 326 -23.05 16.01 8.83
C GLN A 326 -23.74 16.00 7.46
N PRO A 327 -23.45 15.00 6.60
CA PRO A 327 -24.01 14.91 5.25
C PRO A 327 -25.54 14.77 5.25
N THR A 328 -26.13 14.27 6.33
CA THR A 328 -27.59 14.09 6.47
C THR A 328 -28.31 15.29 7.09
N SER A 329 -27.59 16.38 7.39
CA SER A 329 -28.19 17.58 7.97
C SER A 329 -29.10 18.29 6.98
N GLY A 330 -30.22 18.82 7.45
CA GLY A 330 -31.18 19.54 6.60
C GLY A 330 -30.57 20.76 5.90
N LYS A 331 -29.58 21.42 6.54
CA LYS A 331 -28.83 22.53 5.93
C LYS A 331 -28.06 22.07 4.70
N PHE A 332 -27.20 21.07 4.84
CA PHE A 332 -26.37 20.55 3.76
C PHE A 332 -27.22 19.99 2.60
N ILE A 333 -28.28 19.25 2.94
CA ILE A 333 -29.24 18.71 1.96
C ILE A 333 -29.88 19.83 1.14
N LYS A 334 -30.36 20.89 1.80
CA LYS A 334 -31.02 22.02 1.13
C LYS A 334 -30.04 22.81 0.26
N GLU A 335 -28.83 23.06 0.77
CA GLU A 335 -27.77 23.84 0.10
C GLU A 335 -27.33 23.18 -1.21
N HIS A 336 -27.11 21.86 -1.18
CA HIS A 336 -26.67 21.08 -2.34
C HIS A 336 -27.82 20.43 -3.13
N LYS A 337 -29.08 20.75 -2.78
CA LYS A 337 -30.30 20.20 -3.41
C LYS A 337 -30.32 18.67 -3.47
N LEU A 338 -29.86 18.04 -2.41
CA LEU A 338 -29.83 16.58 -2.29
C LEU A 338 -31.22 16.02 -1.96
N SER A 339 -31.36 14.70 -2.11
CA SER A 339 -32.55 14.00 -1.64
C SER A 339 -32.68 14.07 -0.11
N GLY A 340 -33.81 13.62 0.44
CA GLY A 340 -34.00 13.55 1.89
C GLY A 340 -32.94 12.73 2.64
N ALA A 341 -32.86 12.92 3.96
CA ALA A 341 -31.79 12.38 4.81
C ALA A 341 -31.59 10.86 4.70
N SER A 342 -32.68 10.08 4.58
CA SER A 342 -32.60 8.62 4.41
C SER A 342 -31.92 8.22 3.10
N SER A 343 -32.22 8.91 2.00
CA SER A 343 -31.61 8.66 0.69
C SER A 343 -30.14 9.08 0.67
N VAL A 344 -29.79 10.20 1.32
CA VAL A 344 -28.40 10.62 1.48
C VAL A 344 -27.61 9.61 2.32
N LYS A 345 -28.18 9.11 3.41
CA LYS A 345 -27.54 8.07 4.24
C LYS A 345 -27.28 6.79 3.44
N ALA A 346 -28.24 6.35 2.63
CA ALA A 346 -28.08 5.18 1.77
C ALA A 346 -27.01 5.40 0.68
N ALA A 347 -26.99 6.57 0.05
CA ALA A 347 -25.97 6.94 -0.93
C ALA A 347 -24.58 7.02 -0.29
N LEU A 348 -24.46 7.66 0.88
CA LEU A 348 -23.21 7.78 1.62
C LEU A 348 -22.62 6.40 1.93
N LYS A 349 -23.44 5.47 2.43
CA LYS A 349 -23.00 4.09 2.70
C LYS A 349 -22.41 3.43 1.46
N ILE A 350 -23.06 3.55 0.29
CA ILE A 350 -22.55 2.98 -0.96
C ILE A 350 -21.22 3.63 -1.38
N LEU A 351 -21.08 4.95 -1.20
CA LEU A 351 -19.85 5.66 -1.51
C LEU A 351 -18.70 5.30 -0.55
N GLU A 352 -18.99 5.04 0.72
CA GLU A 352 -18.03 4.50 1.70
C GLU A 352 -17.64 3.06 1.37
N ASP A 353 -18.61 2.20 1.06
CA ASP A 353 -18.38 0.79 0.69
C ASP A 353 -17.53 0.69 -0.59
N LYS A 354 -17.70 1.64 -1.52
CA LYS A 354 -16.86 1.79 -2.73
C LYS A 354 -15.55 2.54 -2.50
N GLU A 355 -15.26 2.98 -1.27
CA GLU A 355 -14.06 3.70 -0.85
C GLU A 355 -13.81 5.02 -1.61
N LEU A 356 -14.89 5.68 -2.05
CA LEU A 356 -14.84 6.99 -2.72
C LEU A 356 -14.92 8.13 -1.71
N VAL A 357 -15.58 7.87 -0.60
CA VAL A 357 -15.73 8.79 0.53
C VAL A 357 -15.24 8.07 1.78
N TYR A 358 -14.56 8.78 2.67
CA TYR A 358 -14.17 8.24 3.96
C TYR A 358 -14.46 9.23 5.08
N ARG A 359 -14.62 8.70 6.29
CA ARG A 359 -14.85 9.49 7.49
C ARG A 359 -13.54 9.79 8.19
N THR A 360 -13.27 11.06 8.40
CA THR A 360 -12.22 11.57 9.29
C THR A 360 -12.83 11.95 10.65
N ASN A 361 -12.01 12.43 11.58
CA ASN A 361 -12.48 13.02 12.84
C ASN A 361 -13.32 14.29 12.61
N GLU A 362 -13.06 15.02 11.53
CA GLU A 362 -13.69 16.31 11.22
C GLU A 362 -14.92 16.16 10.32
N GLY A 363 -15.02 15.07 9.56
CA GLY A 363 -16.14 14.81 8.66
C GLY A 363 -15.81 13.88 7.50
N TYR A 364 -16.72 13.82 6.55
CA TYR A 364 -16.60 13.04 5.33
C TYR A 364 -15.87 13.82 4.26
N VAL A 365 -14.92 13.18 3.58
CA VAL A 365 -14.13 13.79 2.49
C VAL A 365 -14.02 12.83 1.31
N ILE A 366 -13.71 13.36 0.12
CA ILE A 366 -13.38 12.54 -1.04
C ILE A 366 -12.03 11.87 -0.83
N TYR A 367 -12.00 10.57 -1.10
CA TYR A 367 -10.80 9.77 -0.91
C TYR A 367 -9.66 10.16 -1.86
N ASP A 368 -9.95 10.15 -3.16
CA ASP A 368 -8.94 10.46 -4.17
C ASP A 368 -8.87 11.97 -4.43
N ARG A 369 -7.75 12.61 -4.05
CA ARG A 369 -7.52 14.05 -4.22
C ARG A 369 -7.56 14.52 -5.68
N PHE A 370 -7.21 13.67 -6.64
CA PHE A 370 -7.37 14.04 -8.06
C PHE A 370 -8.85 13.99 -8.48
N MET A 371 -9.62 13.03 -7.97
CA MET A 371 -11.07 13.02 -8.17
C MET A 371 -11.73 14.21 -7.47
N ASP A 372 -11.30 14.56 -6.26
CA ASP A 372 -11.80 15.75 -5.54
C ASP A 372 -11.63 17.03 -6.38
N LEU A 373 -10.43 17.24 -6.93
CA LEU A 373 -10.14 18.36 -7.84
C LEU A 373 -10.97 18.31 -9.13
N TRP A 374 -11.17 17.12 -9.72
CA TRP A 374 -12.00 16.96 -10.91
C TRP A 374 -13.48 17.27 -10.61
N LEU A 375 -14.04 16.75 -9.52
CA LEU A 375 -15.42 17.00 -9.09
C LEU A 375 -15.68 18.48 -8.79
N LYS A 376 -14.70 19.19 -8.24
CA LYS A 376 -14.78 20.64 -7.98
C LYS A 376 -14.88 21.48 -9.26
N ARG A 377 -14.45 20.95 -10.41
CA ARG A 377 -14.47 21.64 -11.71
C ARG A 377 -15.81 21.49 -12.45
N ILE A 378 -16.64 20.51 -12.09
CA ILE A 378 -17.86 20.14 -12.83
C ILE A 378 -19.18 20.41 -12.10
#